data_AF-A0A662R425-F1
#
_entry.id   AF-A0A662R425-F1
#
_cell.length_a   1.000
_cell.length_b   1.000
_cell.length_c   1.000
_cell.angle_alpha   90.00
_cell.angle_beta   90.00
_cell.angle_gamma   90.00
#
_symmetry.space_group_name_H-M   'P 1'
#
loop_
_entity.id
_entity.type
_entity.pdbx_description
1 polymer ?
#
loop_
_entity_poly.entity_id
_entity_poly.type
_entity_poly.pdbx_seq_one_letter_code
_entity_poly.pdbx_strand_id
1 'polypeptide(L)'
;MCGLISPEIRDNGRVGFSLISIHDGWKGVLANVKTSEAMESPEGVRVGKYVVNVRDIEEGVERVIASLDECDLLVVDEIGKMEMLSKKFRDFVEDVVIEADVDVVATVHRYLVNKFDMGVMIRVDDVERVVRKVVSLLMSE
;
A
#
# COMPACT_ATOMS: atom_id res chain seq x y z
N MET A 1 1.96 -1.45 -15.20
CA MET A 1 2.10 -1.29 -13.73
C MET A 1 0.73 -1.13 -13.11
N CYS A 2 0.49 -1.83 -12.01
CA CYS A 2 -0.70 -1.72 -11.18
C CYS A 2 -0.28 -1.57 -9.72
N GLY A 3 -1.25 -1.33 -8.84
CA GLY A 3 -1.00 -1.29 -7.41
C GLY A 3 -1.49 -0.02 -6.72
N LEU A 4 -1.05 0.16 -5.48
CA LEU A 4 -1.49 1.23 -4.58
C LEU A 4 -0.30 2.05 -4.07
N ILE A 5 -0.46 3.36 -4.08
CA ILE A 5 0.44 4.31 -3.41
C ILE A 5 -0.32 5.13 -2.37
N SER A 6 0.38 5.56 -1.32
CA SER A 6 -0.26 6.20 -0.16
C SER A 6 0.31 7.60 0.18
N PRO A 7 0.25 8.58 -0.74
CA PRO A 7 0.85 9.88 -0.51
C PRO A 7 0.22 10.62 0.69
N GLU A 8 1.06 11.36 1.41
CA GLU A 8 0.62 12.16 2.55
C GLU A 8 -0.39 13.24 2.13
N ILE A 9 -1.47 13.38 2.91
CA ILE A 9 -2.36 14.54 2.87
C ILE A 9 -1.82 15.57 3.87
N ARG A 10 -1.54 16.78 3.38
CA ARG A 10 -0.92 17.85 4.18
C ARG A 10 -1.80 19.11 4.21
N ASP A 11 -2.02 19.62 5.42
CA ASP A 11 -2.69 20.89 5.72
C ASP A 11 -2.01 21.46 6.97
N ASN A 12 -1.09 22.41 6.78
CA ASN A 12 -0.23 22.94 7.86
C ASN A 12 0.53 21.86 8.67
N GLY A 13 0.75 20.69 8.06
CA GLY A 13 1.29 19.48 8.68
C GLY A 13 0.63 18.23 8.10
N ARG A 14 1.10 17.04 8.48
CA ARG A 14 0.47 15.79 8.03
C ARG A 14 -0.86 15.57 8.74
N VAL A 15 -1.92 15.53 7.95
CA VAL A 15 -3.32 15.34 8.39
C VAL A 15 -3.92 14.01 7.95
N GLY A 16 -3.24 13.26 7.09
CA GLY A 16 -3.69 11.94 6.67
C GLY A 16 -2.84 11.36 5.55
N PHE A 17 -3.38 10.33 4.91
CA PHE A 17 -2.82 9.61 3.78
C PHE A 17 -3.93 9.33 2.78
N SER A 18 -3.68 9.61 1.50
CA SER A 18 -4.54 9.16 0.41
C SER A 18 -4.23 7.71 0.08
N LEU A 19 -5.13 7.07 -0.66
CA LEU A 19 -4.86 5.81 -1.33
C LEU A 19 -5.11 6.04 -2.82
N ILE A 20 -4.12 5.78 -3.67
CA ILE A 20 -4.23 6.01 -5.11
C ILE A 20 -3.90 4.72 -5.84
N SER A 21 -4.83 4.29 -6.69
CA SER A 21 -4.63 3.20 -7.63
C SER A 21 -3.79 3.69 -8.83
N ILE A 22 -2.72 2.96 -9.14
CA ILE A 22 -1.77 3.35 -10.20
C ILE A 22 -2.40 3.23 -11.60
N HIS A 23 -3.24 2.22 -11.81
CA HIS A 23 -3.71 1.86 -13.15
C HIS A 23 -4.81 2.80 -13.67
N ASP A 24 -5.77 3.19 -12.81
CA ASP A 24 -6.93 4.01 -13.18
C ASP A 24 -6.94 5.40 -12.52
N GLY A 25 -5.98 5.68 -11.63
CA GLY A 25 -5.92 6.93 -10.90
C GLY A 25 -7.03 7.12 -9.87
N TRP A 26 -7.78 6.07 -9.53
CA TRP A 26 -8.78 6.11 -8.47
C TRP A 26 -8.12 6.61 -7.17
N LYS A 27 -8.85 7.47 -6.44
CA LYS A 27 -8.34 8.13 -5.23
C LYS A 27 -9.33 8.00 -4.08
N GLY A 28 -8.89 7.31 -3.03
CA GLY A 28 -9.53 7.26 -1.73
C GLY A 28 -8.69 7.92 -0.63
N VAL A 29 -9.17 7.78 0.60
CA VAL A 29 -8.49 8.18 1.84
C VAL A 29 -8.12 6.91 2.60
N LEU A 30 -6.84 6.69 2.85
CA LEU A 30 -6.38 5.58 3.71
C LEU A 30 -6.71 5.87 5.18
N ALA A 31 -6.28 7.05 5.66
CA ALA A 31 -6.51 7.46 7.03
C ALA A 31 -6.39 8.98 7.17
N ASN A 32 -7.08 9.58 8.14
CA ASN A 32 -6.98 11.01 8.41
C ASN A 32 -7.15 11.35 9.90
N VAL A 33 -6.86 12.60 10.28
CA VAL A 33 -7.07 13.12 11.65
C VAL A 33 -8.47 13.69 11.86
N LYS A 34 -9.21 13.99 10.79
CA LYS A 34 -10.54 14.61 10.83
C LYS A 34 -11.59 13.52 10.67
N THR A 35 -12.38 13.24 11.71
CA THR A 35 -13.62 12.47 11.55
C THR A 35 -14.59 13.32 10.73
N SER A 36 -14.82 12.99 9.46
CA SER A 36 -16.09 13.34 8.84
C SER A 36 -17.17 12.43 9.40
N GLU A 37 -18.44 12.84 9.40
CA GLU A 37 -19.56 11.99 9.82
C GLU A 37 -19.59 10.66 9.03
N ALA A 38 -19.08 10.64 7.80
CA ALA A 38 -18.90 9.44 6.98
C ALA A 38 -17.79 8.48 7.49
N MET A 39 -16.87 8.96 8.32
CA MET A 39 -15.82 8.18 9.00
C MET A 39 -16.13 7.92 10.49
N GLU A 40 -17.22 8.47 11.01
CA GLU A 40 -17.84 8.07 12.29
C GLU A 40 -18.68 6.78 12.14
N SER A 41 -18.35 5.96 11.15
CA SER A 41 -18.83 4.58 11.14
C SER A 41 -18.21 3.84 12.32
N PRO A 42 -18.94 2.94 13.01
CA PRO A 42 -18.41 2.12 14.11
C PRO A 42 -17.16 1.29 13.75
N GLU A 43 -16.79 1.25 12.46
CA GLU A 43 -15.67 0.52 11.87
C GLU A 43 -14.34 1.31 11.80
N GLY A 44 -14.32 2.60 12.16
CA GLY A 44 -13.12 3.44 12.10
C GLY A 44 -12.06 3.07 13.15
N VAL A 45 -11.24 2.05 12.88
CA VAL A 45 -10.15 1.65 13.79
C VAL A 45 -9.08 2.75 13.86
N ARG A 46 -8.71 3.12 15.08
CA ARG A 46 -7.69 4.16 15.33
C ARG A 46 -6.28 3.59 15.35
N VAL A 47 -5.37 4.26 14.67
CA VAL A 47 -3.91 4.03 14.76
C VAL A 47 -3.24 5.35 15.11
N GLY A 48 -2.87 5.49 16.38
CA GLY A 48 -2.38 6.76 16.92
C GLY A 48 -3.46 7.85 16.83
N LYS A 49 -3.15 8.97 16.17
CA LYS A 49 -4.10 10.07 15.95
C LYS A 49 -4.99 9.90 14.71
N TYR A 50 -4.76 8.88 13.90
CA TYR A 50 -5.48 8.69 12.63
C TYR A 50 -6.63 7.70 12.77
N VAL A 51 -7.73 8.00 12.10
CA VAL A 51 -8.86 7.09 11.88
C VAL A 51 -8.66 6.44 10.51
N VAL A 52 -8.62 5.12 10.46
CA VAL A 52 -8.40 4.35 9.23
C VAL A 52 -9.74 4.15 8.51
N ASN A 53 -9.76 4.36 7.20
CA ASN A 53 -10.91 4.11 6.35
C ASN A 53 -10.78 2.74 5.68
N VAL A 54 -11.30 1.70 6.34
CA VAL A 54 -11.25 0.33 5.83
C VAL A 54 -11.96 0.20 4.48
N ARG A 55 -13.05 0.93 4.27
CA ARG A 55 -13.81 0.89 3.02
C ARG A 55 -12.96 1.30 1.81
N ASP A 56 -12.23 2.41 1.92
CA ASP A 56 -11.40 2.87 0.80
C ASP A 56 -10.19 1.96 0.59
N ILE A 57 -9.66 1.33 1.65
CA ILE A 57 -8.65 0.27 1.49
C ILE A 57 -9.21 -0.87 0.63
N GLU A 58 -10.42 -1.33 0.94
CA GLU A 58 -11.04 -2.45 0.23
C GLU A 58 -11.38 -2.13 -1.24
N GLU A 59 -11.90 -0.93 -1.51
CA GLU A 59 -12.11 -0.45 -2.89
C GLU A 59 -10.78 -0.38 -3.65
N GLY A 60 -9.73 0.18 -3.03
CA GLY A 60 -8.40 0.23 -3.65
C GLY A 60 -7.85 -1.15 -3.99
N VAL A 61 -8.05 -2.15 -3.13
CA VAL A 61 -7.66 -3.54 -3.41
C VAL A 61 -8.44 -4.12 -4.59
N GLU A 62 -9.75 -3.92 -4.65
CA GLU A 62 -10.57 -4.39 -5.78
C GLU A 62 -10.11 -3.79 -7.11
N ARG A 63 -9.74 -2.51 -7.09
CA ARG A 63 -9.18 -1.78 -8.23
C ARG A 63 -7.90 -2.46 -8.71
N VAL A 64 -6.98 -2.78 -7.80
CA VAL A 64 -5.74 -3.49 -8.18
C VAL A 64 -6.06 -4.86 -8.76
N ILE A 65 -6.90 -5.65 -8.09
CA ILE A 65 -7.26 -7.01 -8.52
C ILE A 65 -7.83 -6.99 -9.94
N ALA A 66 -8.69 -6.03 -10.27
CA ALA A 66 -9.27 -5.88 -11.59
C ALA A 66 -8.24 -5.56 -12.71
N SER A 67 -7.03 -5.14 -12.34
CA SER A 67 -5.96 -4.78 -13.28
C SER A 67 -4.79 -5.77 -13.30
N LEU A 68 -4.85 -6.86 -12.53
CA LEU A 68 -3.72 -7.78 -12.36
C LEU A 68 -3.32 -8.51 -13.65
N ASP A 69 -4.30 -8.91 -14.48
CA ASP A 69 -4.03 -9.66 -15.71
C ASP A 69 -3.19 -8.88 -16.74
N GLU A 70 -3.20 -7.54 -16.67
CA GLU A 70 -2.43 -6.64 -17.54
C GLU A 70 -1.23 -6.02 -16.80
N CYS A 71 -0.89 -6.55 -15.62
CA CYS A 71 0.10 -5.96 -14.74
C CYS A 71 1.44 -6.69 -14.81
N ASP A 72 2.45 -6.07 -15.42
CA ASP A 72 3.82 -6.61 -15.41
C ASP A 72 4.55 -6.36 -14.08
N LEU A 73 4.09 -5.37 -13.31
CA LEU A 73 4.73 -4.93 -12.07
C LEU A 73 3.68 -4.38 -11.10
N LEU A 74 3.54 -5.05 -9.97
CA LEU A 74 2.69 -4.66 -8.86
C LEU A 74 3.47 -3.79 -7.86
N VAL A 75 2.96 -2.60 -7.57
CA VAL A 75 3.57 -1.67 -6.62
C VAL A 75 2.67 -1.49 -5.40
N VAL A 76 3.21 -1.69 -4.19
CA VAL A 76 2.44 -1.53 -2.94
C VAL A 76 3.19 -0.65 -1.95
N ASP A 77 2.72 0.57 -1.77
CA ASP A 77 3.24 1.53 -0.78
C ASP A 77 2.15 1.87 0.24
N GLU A 78 2.10 1.30 1.45
CA GLU A 78 2.98 0.35 2.15
C GLU A 78 2.17 -0.89 2.58
N ILE A 79 2.82 -2.04 2.81
CA ILE A 79 2.26 -3.13 3.62
C ILE A 79 2.50 -2.79 5.08
N GLY A 80 1.54 -2.03 5.65
CA GLY A 80 1.64 -1.42 6.96
C GLY A 80 0.53 -1.82 7.92
N LYS A 81 0.59 -1.24 9.12
CA LYS A 81 -0.40 -1.52 10.17
C LYS A 81 -1.81 -1.08 9.80
N MET A 82 -1.96 0.02 9.04
CA MET A 82 -3.26 0.61 8.75
C MET A 82 -4.03 -0.20 7.71
N GLU A 83 -3.36 -0.56 6.62
CA GLU A 83 -3.89 -1.34 5.51
C GLU A 83 -4.28 -2.75 5.97
N MET A 84 -3.44 -3.38 6.81
CA MET A 84 -3.66 -4.72 7.35
C MET A 84 -4.85 -4.82 8.33
N LEU A 85 -5.52 -3.71 8.66
CA LEU A 85 -6.80 -3.73 9.39
C LEU A 85 -7.94 -4.23 8.50
N SER A 86 -7.85 -4.04 7.18
CA SER A 86 -8.78 -4.67 6.23
C SER A 86 -8.51 -6.16 6.14
N LYS A 87 -9.57 -6.99 6.17
CA LYS A 87 -9.43 -8.41 5.85
C LYS A 87 -9.05 -8.60 4.38
N LYS A 88 -9.71 -7.87 3.47
CA LYS A 88 -9.46 -7.98 2.03
C LYS A 88 -8.02 -7.60 1.67
N PHE A 89 -7.45 -6.59 2.31
CA PHE A 89 -6.04 -6.25 2.10
C PHE A 89 -5.10 -7.37 2.59
N ARG A 90 -5.41 -8.01 3.73
CA ARG A 90 -4.63 -9.16 4.22
C ARG A 90 -4.69 -10.33 3.24
N ASP A 91 -5.88 -10.65 2.76
CA ASP A 91 -6.09 -11.71 1.77
C ASP A 91 -5.33 -11.38 0.48
N PHE A 92 -5.43 -10.14 -0.03
CA PHE A 92 -4.68 -9.67 -1.20
C PHE A 92 -3.16 -9.79 -1.04
N VAL A 93 -2.63 -9.49 0.14
CA VAL A 93 -1.20 -9.66 0.42
C VAL A 93 -0.81 -11.14 0.41
N GLU A 94 -1.66 -12.03 0.91
CA GLU A 94 -1.38 -13.47 0.93
C GLU A 94 -1.54 -14.11 -0.45
N ASP A 95 -2.60 -13.78 -1.18
CA ASP A 95 -2.94 -14.42 -2.45
C ASP A 95 -2.21 -13.81 -3.66
N VAL A 96 -1.90 -12.51 -3.63
CA VAL A 96 -1.33 -11.79 -4.78
C VAL A 96 0.12 -11.41 -4.55
N VAL A 97 0.42 -10.75 -3.43
CA VAL A 97 1.80 -10.27 -3.19
C VAL A 97 2.78 -11.42 -2.95
N ILE A 98 2.32 -12.51 -2.34
CA ILE A 98 3.17 -13.66 -1.98
C ILE A 98 3.14 -14.76 -3.05
N GLU A 99 1.97 -15.05 -3.62
CA GLU A 99 1.77 -16.26 -4.44
C GLU A 99 1.62 -15.99 -5.96
N ALA A 100 1.42 -14.74 -6.41
CA ALA A 100 1.19 -14.47 -7.83
C ALA A 100 2.49 -14.39 -8.65
N ASP A 101 2.37 -14.74 -9.94
CA ASP A 101 3.43 -14.68 -10.95
C ASP A 101 3.58 -13.27 -11.55
N VAL A 102 3.65 -12.25 -10.68
CA VAL A 102 3.88 -10.85 -11.05
C VAL A 102 5.03 -10.29 -10.24
N ASP A 103 5.91 -9.51 -10.86
CA ASP A 103 6.96 -8.83 -10.13
C ASP A 103 6.35 -7.84 -9.13
N VAL A 104 6.87 -7.83 -7.91
CA VAL A 104 6.35 -6.98 -6.84
C VAL A 104 7.42 -6.04 -6.30
N VAL A 105 7.09 -4.75 -6.22
CA VAL A 105 7.83 -3.76 -5.45
C VAL A 105 6.94 -3.24 -4.34
N ALA A 106 7.29 -3.57 -3.09
CA ALA A 106 6.53 -3.14 -1.93
C ALA A 106 7.42 -2.47 -0.87
N THR A 107 6.87 -1.47 -0.18
CA THR A 107 7.43 -1.02 1.09
C THR A 107 6.75 -1.82 2.21
N VAL A 108 7.54 -2.34 3.15
CA VAL A 108 7.03 -3.16 4.27
C VAL A 108 7.39 -2.52 5.59
N HIS A 109 6.44 -2.47 6.52
CA HIS A 109 6.74 -1.97 7.85
C HIS A 109 7.76 -2.87 8.55
N ARG A 110 8.69 -2.29 9.31
CA ARG A 110 9.83 -3.00 9.95
C ARG A 110 9.47 -4.24 10.78
N TYR A 111 8.27 -4.30 11.36
CA TYR A 111 7.85 -5.45 12.18
C TYR A 111 7.35 -6.63 11.33
N LEU A 112 7.07 -6.39 10.04
CA LEU A 112 6.62 -7.40 9.08
C LEU A 112 7.77 -8.00 8.27
N VAL A 113 9.01 -7.48 8.38
CA VAL A 113 10.15 -7.94 7.57
C VAL A 113 10.35 -9.45 7.66
N ASN A 114 10.19 -10.04 8.85
CA ASN A 114 10.33 -11.51 9.02
C ASN A 114 9.17 -12.32 8.40
N LYS A 115 8.02 -11.69 8.10
CA LYS A 115 6.91 -12.32 7.37
C LYS A 115 7.20 -12.36 5.86
N PHE A 116 8.04 -11.44 5.36
CA PHE A 116 8.37 -11.28 3.94
C PHE A 116 9.85 -11.58 3.69
N ASP A 117 10.30 -12.78 4.05
CA ASP A 117 11.64 -13.29 3.69
C ASP A 117 11.64 -13.84 2.24
N MET A 118 11.16 -13.01 1.32
CA MET A 118 10.97 -13.35 -0.09
C MET A 118 11.60 -12.26 -0.95
N GLY A 119 12.38 -12.65 -1.95
CA GLY A 119 13.05 -11.72 -2.86
C GLY A 119 14.21 -10.95 -2.22
N VAL A 120 14.39 -9.68 -2.64
CA VAL A 120 15.51 -8.83 -2.23
C VAL A 120 15.02 -7.75 -1.27
N MET A 121 15.40 -7.85 -0.01
CA MET A 121 15.09 -6.83 1.01
C MET A 121 16.13 -5.70 0.99
N ILE A 122 15.68 -4.47 0.72
CA ILE A 122 16.54 -3.28 0.72
C ILE A 122 16.13 -2.39 1.90
N ARG A 123 17.03 -2.23 2.86
CA ARG A 123 16.83 -1.23 3.92
C ARG A 123 17.06 0.17 3.32
N VAL A 124 16.09 1.06 3.51
CA VAL A 124 16.21 2.46 3.06
C VAL A 124 17.18 3.20 3.98
N ASP A 125 18.45 3.19 3.61
CA ASP A 125 19.53 3.97 4.21
C ASP A 125 19.84 5.21 3.36
N ASP A 126 19.78 5.06 2.03
CA ASP A 126 19.99 6.09 1.02
C ASP A 126 18.99 5.89 -0.13
N VAL A 127 18.18 6.93 -0.41
CA VAL A 127 17.13 6.89 -1.43
C VAL A 127 17.69 6.68 -2.84
N GLU A 128 18.79 7.34 -3.21
CA GLU A 128 19.36 7.18 -4.54
C GLU A 128 19.88 5.76 -4.74
N ARG A 129 20.50 5.20 -3.70
CA ARG A 129 20.97 3.83 -3.71
C ARG A 129 19.82 2.84 -3.89
N VAL A 130 18.72 3.05 -3.17
CA VAL A 130 17.51 2.21 -3.29
C VAL A 130 16.98 2.27 -4.72
N VAL A 131 16.81 3.47 -5.28
CA VAL A 131 16.31 3.64 -6.66
C VAL A 131 17.19 2.90 -7.66
N ARG A 132 18.52 3.10 -7.61
CA ARG A 132 19.45 2.40 -8.51
C ARG A 132 19.36 0.89 -8.37
N LYS A 133 19.23 0.38 -7.14
CA LYS A 133 19.15 -1.06 -6.88
C LYS A 133 17.83 -1.64 -7.40
N VAL A 134 16.69 -0.99 -7.15
CA VAL A 134 15.39 -1.43 -7.68
C VAL A 134 15.40 -1.44 -9.20
N VAL A 135 15.85 -0.34 -9.83
CA VAL A 135 15.97 -0.28 -11.31
C VAL A 135 16.87 -1.39 -11.83
N SER A 136 18.02 -1.65 -11.18
CA SER A 136 18.92 -2.72 -11.63
C SER A 136 18.30 -4.12 -11.55
N LEU A 137 17.40 -4.36 -10.60
CA LEU A 137 16.70 -5.65 -10.45
C LEU A 137 15.59 -5.81 -11.48
N LEU A 138 14.87 -4.73 -11.79
CA LEU A 138 13.79 -4.74 -12.78
C LEU A 138 14.29 -4.75 -14.23
N MET A 139 15.55 -4.39 -14.47
CA MET A 139 16.15 -4.35 -15.82
C MET A 139 17.14 -5.47 -16.09
N SER A 140 17.37 -6.37 -15.13
CA SER A 140 18.21 -7.54 -15.32
C SER A 140 17.40 -8.69 -15.91
N GLU A 141 17.35 -8.76 -17.25
CA GLU A 141 17.06 -9.98 -18.00
C GLU A 141 18.30 -10.88 -18.10
#